data_AF-A0A2W6NXT7-F1
#
_entry.id   AF-A0A2W6NXT7-F1
#
_cell.length_a   1.000
_cell.length_b   1.000
_cell.length_c   1.000
_cell.angle_alpha   90.00
_cell.angle_beta   90.00
_cell.angle_gamma   90.00
#
_symmetry.space_group_name_H-M   'P 1'
#
loop_
_entity.id
_entity.type
_entity.pdbx_description
1 polymer ?
#
loop_
_entity_poly.entity_id
_entity_poly.type
_entity_poly.pdbx_seq_one_letter_code
_entity_poly.pdbx_strand_id
1 'polypeptide(L)'
;MAGWHLDTKMAQDIVARTMRIIDTNINVMDARGRIIGSGDRERIGELHEGALLVLSQGRVVDIDDAVARHLHGVRQGINLPLRLEGEIVGVIGLTGEPENLRKYGELVCMTAEMMLEQSRLMHLLAQDSRLREELVMNLIQAEENTPALTEWAQRLGIDLNQPRVVAIVEVDSGQLGVDSAMAEL
;
A
#
# COMPACT_ATOMS: atom_id res chain seq x y z
N MET A 1 -12.15 6.23 12.82
CA MET A 1 -11.79 6.42 11.40
C MET A 1 -10.56 5.57 11.14
N ALA A 2 -10.62 4.63 10.19
CA ALA A 2 -9.43 3.87 9.80
C ALA A 2 -8.41 4.87 9.24
N GLY A 3 -7.24 4.97 9.86
CA GLY A 3 -6.18 5.86 9.38
C GLY A 3 -5.66 5.32 8.06
N TRP A 4 -6.01 5.98 6.96
CA TRP A 4 -5.42 5.71 5.65
C TRP A 4 -3.94 6.04 5.73
N HIS A 5 -3.09 5.01 5.81
CA HIS A 5 -1.65 5.19 5.89
C HIS A 5 -0.97 4.72 4.62
N LEU A 6 -0.54 5.69 3.84
CA LEU A 6 0.42 5.53 2.76
C LEU A 6 1.77 5.20 3.39
N ASP A 7 2.20 3.94 3.31
CA ASP A 7 3.50 3.51 3.84
C ASP A 7 4.64 3.98 2.92
N THR A 8 5.77 4.31 3.54
CA THR A 8 7.05 4.69 2.91
C THR A 8 7.53 3.65 1.89
N LYS A 9 7.41 2.35 2.19
CA LYS A 9 7.82 1.29 1.28
C LYS A 9 6.97 1.30 0.01
N MET A 10 5.65 1.38 0.17
CA MET A 10 4.71 1.46 -0.96
C MET A 10 4.94 2.72 -1.80
N ALA A 11 5.11 3.87 -1.15
CA ALA A 11 5.41 5.14 -1.82
C ALA A 11 6.69 5.03 -2.66
N GLN A 12 7.75 4.43 -2.13
CA GLN A 12 8.99 4.23 -2.86
C GLN A 12 8.84 3.21 -4.01
N ASP A 13 8.03 2.16 -3.82
CA ASP A 13 7.73 1.18 -4.87
C ASP A 13 6.98 1.83 -6.05
N ILE A 14 6.01 2.72 -5.76
CA ILE A 14 5.30 3.51 -6.77
C ILE A 14 6.30 4.36 -7.57
N VAL A 15 7.18 5.09 -6.89
CA VAL A 15 8.23 5.89 -7.54
C VAL A 15 9.12 5.02 -8.43
N ALA A 16 9.68 3.94 -7.89
CA ALA A 16 10.63 3.08 -8.60
C ALA A 16 10.01 2.38 -9.81
N ARG A 17 8.73 1.98 -9.73
CA ARG A 17 8.01 1.41 -10.87
C ARG A 17 7.75 2.45 -11.95
N THR A 18 7.37 3.65 -11.53
CA THR A 18 6.96 4.68 -12.48
C THR A 18 8.16 5.30 -13.21
N MET A 19 9.26 5.57 -12.51
CA MET A 19 10.48 6.12 -13.12
C MET A 19 11.17 5.16 -14.10
N ARG A 20 10.82 3.86 -14.08
CA ARG A 20 11.27 2.91 -15.12
C ARG A 20 10.54 3.08 -16.45
N ILE A 21 9.40 3.78 -16.45
CA ILE A 21 8.54 3.95 -17.62
C ILE A 21 8.63 5.39 -18.13
N ILE A 22 8.67 6.36 -17.20
CA ILE A 22 8.66 7.79 -17.52
C ILE A 22 9.99 8.38 -17.10
N ASP A 23 10.66 9.07 -18.02
CA ASP A 23 11.93 9.77 -17.79
C ASP A 23 11.69 11.12 -17.08
N THR A 24 11.07 11.06 -15.90
CA THR A 24 10.90 12.23 -15.03
C THR A 24 11.05 11.86 -13.56
N ASN A 25 11.44 12.85 -12.75
CA ASN A 25 11.49 12.68 -11.31
C ASN A 25 10.09 12.70 -10.69
N ILE A 26 9.83 11.72 -9.84
CA ILE A 26 8.53 11.48 -9.21
C ILE A 26 8.69 11.54 -7.70
N ASN A 27 7.70 12.14 -7.05
CA ASN A 27 7.61 12.25 -5.60
C ASN A 27 6.23 11.78 -5.14
N VAL A 28 6.20 11.12 -4.00
CA VAL A 28 4.97 10.70 -3.33
C VAL A 28 4.99 11.32 -1.94
N MET A 29 3.91 12.01 -1.59
CA MET A 29 3.75 12.73 -0.33
C MET A 29 2.59 12.17 0.49
N ASP A 30 2.74 12.17 1.81
CA ASP A 30 1.68 11.81 2.75
C ASP A 30 0.56 12.86 2.82
N ALA A 31 -0.51 12.57 3.55
CA ALA A 31 -1.62 13.50 3.80
C ALA A 31 -1.23 14.77 4.59
N ARG A 32 0.05 14.93 4.97
CA ARG A 32 0.61 16.12 5.63
C ARG A 32 1.58 16.87 4.71
N GLY A 33 1.70 16.46 3.45
CA GLY A 33 2.57 17.07 2.45
C GLY A 33 4.06 16.73 2.62
N ARG A 34 4.42 15.74 3.45
CA ARG A 34 5.81 15.28 3.56
C ARG A 34 6.12 14.23 2.50
N ILE A 35 7.27 14.36 1.87
CA ILE A 35 7.77 13.40 0.88
C ILE A 35 8.14 12.09 1.59
N ILE A 36 7.49 11.00 1.22
CA ILE A 36 7.71 9.66 1.78
C ILE A 36 8.23 8.65 0.74
N GLY A 37 8.25 9.05 -0.53
CA GLY A 37 8.94 8.35 -1.62
C GLY A 37 9.41 9.36 -2.65
N SER A 38 10.63 9.20 -3.17
CA SER A 38 11.16 10.10 -4.19
C SER A 38 12.19 9.42 -5.08
N GLY A 39 12.28 9.88 -6.34
CA GLY A 39 13.40 9.56 -7.21
C GLY A 39 14.70 10.25 -6.79
N ASP A 40 14.59 11.33 -6.02
CA ASP A 40 15.68 12.08 -5.42
C ASP A 40 15.68 11.83 -3.91
N ARG A 41 16.52 10.88 -3.46
CA ARG A 41 16.51 10.39 -2.07
C ARG A 41 16.78 11.48 -1.04
N GLU A 42 17.49 12.54 -1.41
CA GLU A 42 17.79 13.66 -0.50
C GLU A 42 16.52 14.41 -0.08
N ARG A 43 15.45 14.31 -0.88
CA ARG A 43 14.17 15.00 -0.62
C ARG A 43 13.24 14.23 0.32
N ILE A 44 13.56 12.97 0.67
CA ILE A 44 12.70 12.18 1.54
C ILE A 44 12.66 12.82 2.94
N GLY A 45 11.46 13.03 3.46
CA GLY A 45 11.20 13.69 4.74
C GLY A 45 10.98 15.20 4.63
N GLU A 46 11.32 15.83 3.51
CA GLU A 46 11.06 17.25 3.28
C GLU A 46 9.56 17.54 3.10
N LEU A 47 9.16 18.76 3.48
CA LEU A 47 7.82 19.26 3.23
C LEU A 47 7.73 19.81 1.81
N HIS A 48 6.70 19.42 1.06
CA HIS A 48 6.46 19.90 -0.30
C HIS A 48 5.25 20.86 -0.32
N GLU A 49 5.49 22.16 -0.46
CA GLU A 49 4.40 23.15 -0.44
C GLU A 49 3.40 22.96 -1.59
N GLY A 50 3.85 22.45 -2.73
CA GLY A 50 2.96 22.07 -3.84
C GLY A 50 1.97 20.96 -3.48
N ALA A 51 2.31 20.08 -2.53
CA ALA A 51 1.41 19.04 -2.06
C ALA A 51 0.33 19.63 -1.12
N LEU A 52 0.68 20.64 -0.32
CA LEU A 52 -0.29 21.33 0.54
C LEU A 52 -1.38 22.05 -0.29
N LEU A 53 -1.02 22.60 -1.45
CA LEU A 53 -1.99 23.19 -2.38
C LEU A 53 -2.99 22.14 -2.88
N VAL A 54 -2.52 20.95 -3.26
CA VAL A 54 -3.39 19.84 -3.70
C VAL A 54 -4.28 19.36 -2.56
N LEU A 55 -3.72 19.15 -1.36
CA LEU A 55 -4.46 18.72 -0.18
C LEU A 55 -5.54 19.73 0.22
N SER A 56 -5.26 21.03 0.07
CA SER A 56 -6.23 22.10 0.36
C SER A 56 -7.29 22.26 -0.71
N GLN A 57 -6.95 22.14 -2.00
CA GLN A 57 -7.87 22.41 -3.11
C GLN A 57 -8.61 21.15 -3.60
N GLY A 58 -8.10 19.96 -3.27
CA GLY A 58 -8.67 18.69 -3.69
C GLY A 58 -8.64 18.43 -5.20
N ARG A 59 -7.73 19.07 -5.94
CA ARG A 59 -7.64 18.94 -7.40
C ARG A 59 -6.19 18.95 -7.87
N VAL A 60 -5.97 18.61 -9.13
CA VAL A 60 -4.66 18.71 -9.77
C VAL A 60 -4.20 20.17 -9.75
N VAL A 61 -2.94 20.38 -9.37
CA VAL A 61 -2.28 21.68 -9.34
C VAL A 61 -1.07 21.64 -10.25
N ASP A 62 -1.10 22.50 -11.26
CA ASP A 62 0.03 22.76 -12.15
C ASP A 62 0.93 23.80 -11.49
N ILE A 63 2.23 23.56 -11.49
CA ILE A 63 3.24 24.46 -10.95
C ILE A 63 4.15 24.87 -12.10
N ASP A 64 4.00 26.12 -12.53
CA ASP A 64 4.92 26.74 -13.48
C ASP A 64 6.18 27.27 -12.77
N ASP A 65 7.15 27.75 -13.56
CA ASP A 65 8.42 28.26 -13.03
C ASP A 65 8.24 29.53 -12.16
N ALA A 66 7.23 30.35 -12.45
CA ALA A 66 6.96 31.56 -11.69
C ALA A 66 6.41 31.20 -10.29
N VAL A 67 5.49 30.23 -10.21
CA VAL A 67 4.94 29.71 -8.96
C VAL A 67 6.01 28.95 -8.18
N ALA A 68 6.83 28.13 -8.84
CA ALA A 68 7.89 27.36 -8.20
C ALA A 68 8.89 28.25 -7.43
N ARG A 69 9.22 29.43 -7.94
CA ARG A 69 10.12 30.40 -7.28
C ARG A 69 9.60 30.97 -5.96
N HIS A 70 8.29 30.88 -5.71
CA HIS A 70 7.65 31.38 -4.50
C HIS A 70 7.34 30.28 -3.48
N LEU A 71 7.67 29.01 -3.80
CA LEU A 71 7.34 27.86 -2.99
C LEU A 71 8.62 27.11 -2.56
N HIS A 72 8.67 26.69 -1.30
CA HIS A 72 9.80 25.94 -0.76
C HIS A 72 9.74 24.47 -1.14
N GLY A 73 10.88 23.93 -1.61
CA GLY A 73 11.01 22.52 -1.94
C GLY A 73 10.23 22.10 -3.18
N VAL A 74 9.85 23.04 -4.04
CA VAL A 74 9.02 22.79 -5.22
C VAL A 74 9.82 23.03 -6.50
N ARG A 75 9.61 22.17 -7.50
CA ARG A 75 10.11 22.32 -8.87
C ARG A 75 8.92 22.45 -9.83
N GLN A 76 9.13 23.00 -11.02
CA GLN A 76 8.12 23.03 -12.09
C GLN A 76 7.57 21.60 -12.31
N GLY A 77 6.26 21.46 -12.47
CA GLY A 77 5.64 20.15 -12.52
C GLY A 77 4.13 20.14 -12.36
N ILE A 78 3.59 18.94 -12.15
CA ILE A 78 2.19 18.73 -11.77
C ILE A 78 2.11 17.96 -10.46
N ASN A 79 1.12 18.30 -9.63
CA ASN A 79 0.82 17.57 -8.41
C ASN A 79 -0.63 17.09 -8.46
N LEU A 80 -0.85 15.79 -8.25
CA LEU A 80 -2.14 15.11 -8.34
C LEU A 80 -2.54 14.54 -6.98
N PRO A 81 -3.81 14.67 -6.57
CA PRO A 81 -4.31 14.06 -5.34
C PRO A 81 -4.38 12.54 -5.49
N LEU A 82 -3.80 11.78 -4.56
CA LEU A 82 -4.02 10.35 -4.46
C LEU A 82 -5.28 10.08 -3.65
N ARG A 83 -6.23 9.35 -4.24
CA ARG A 83 -7.52 9.04 -3.63
C ARG A 83 -7.70 7.56 -3.33
N LEU A 84 -8.31 7.27 -2.19
CA LEU A 84 -8.75 5.94 -1.80
C LEU A 84 -10.15 6.06 -1.21
N GLU A 85 -11.11 5.32 -1.78
CA GLU A 85 -12.54 5.43 -1.43
C GLU A 85 -13.07 6.90 -1.50
N GLY A 86 -12.52 7.71 -2.40
CA GLY A 86 -12.87 9.13 -2.59
C GLY A 86 -12.11 10.11 -1.70
N GLU A 87 -11.49 9.65 -0.63
CA GLU A 87 -10.71 10.45 0.32
C GLU A 87 -9.27 10.66 -0.17
N ILE A 88 -8.72 11.85 0.06
CA ILE A 88 -7.32 12.14 -0.32
C ILE A 88 -6.39 11.59 0.75
N VAL A 89 -5.57 10.62 0.35
CA VAL A 89 -4.63 9.91 1.25
C VAL A 89 -3.18 10.37 1.07
N GLY A 90 -2.90 11.14 0.03
CA GLY A 90 -1.58 11.66 -0.28
C GLY A 90 -1.56 12.45 -1.59
N VAL A 91 -0.36 12.71 -2.10
CA VAL A 91 -0.14 13.46 -3.36
C VAL A 91 0.96 12.79 -4.17
N ILE A 92 0.83 12.80 -5.49
CA ILE A 92 1.89 12.46 -6.44
C ILE A 92 2.36 13.73 -7.15
N GLY A 93 3.67 13.95 -7.17
CA GLY A 93 4.31 15.07 -7.86
C GLY A 93 5.22 14.58 -8.98
N LEU A 94 5.02 15.09 -10.20
CA LEU A 94 5.89 14.84 -11.36
C LEU A 94 6.59 16.15 -11.72
N THR A 95 7.91 16.10 -11.88
CA THR A 95 8.71 17.28 -12.26
C THR A 95 8.70 17.47 -13.79
N GLY A 96 8.75 18.70 -14.28
CA GLY A 96 8.85 19.02 -15.71
C GLY A 96 7.71 19.90 -16.21
N GLU A 97 7.58 20.01 -17.52
CA GLU A 97 6.61 20.92 -18.14
C GLU A 97 5.15 20.41 -17.99
N PRO A 98 4.24 21.19 -17.36
CA PRO A 98 2.90 20.71 -17.03
C PRO A 98 2.06 20.20 -18.22
N GLU A 99 2.16 20.86 -19.37
CA GLU A 99 1.40 20.51 -20.58
C GLU A 99 1.72 19.10 -21.09
N ASN A 100 2.99 18.70 -20.97
CA ASN A 100 3.47 17.39 -21.42
C ASN A 100 3.21 16.28 -20.40
N LEU A 101 3.05 16.63 -19.12
CA LEU A 101 2.97 15.66 -18.03
C LEU A 101 1.54 15.22 -17.70
N ARG A 102 0.51 15.99 -18.03
CA ARG A 102 -0.87 15.76 -17.55
C ARG A 102 -1.37 14.33 -17.78
N LYS A 103 -1.26 13.83 -19.02
CA LYS A 103 -1.72 12.47 -19.37
C LYS A 103 -0.93 11.38 -18.65
N TYR A 104 0.39 11.56 -18.52
CA TYR A 104 1.23 10.63 -17.79
C TYR A 104 0.92 10.67 -16.30
N GLY A 105 0.79 11.86 -15.71
CA GLY A 105 0.43 12.04 -14.31
C GLY A 105 -0.86 11.35 -13.92
N GLU A 106 -1.90 11.42 -14.77
CA GLU A 106 -3.16 10.69 -14.55
C GLU A 106 -2.98 9.17 -14.54
N LEU A 107 -2.20 8.61 -15.48
CA LEU A 107 -1.89 7.17 -15.52
C LEU A 107 -1.07 6.72 -14.30
N VAL A 108 -0.12 7.53 -13.87
CA VAL A 108 0.68 7.28 -12.67
C VAL A 108 -0.20 7.31 -11.43
N CYS A 109 -1.09 8.30 -11.33
CA CYS A 109 -2.05 8.43 -10.23
C CYS A 109 -2.97 7.20 -10.16
N MET A 110 -3.59 6.81 -11.28
CA MET A 110 -4.42 5.60 -11.34
C MET A 110 -3.65 4.34 -10.92
N THR A 111 -2.40 4.19 -11.36
CA THR A 111 -1.58 3.02 -11.00
C THR A 111 -1.25 3.02 -9.52
N ALA A 112 -0.92 4.18 -8.95
CA ALA A 112 -0.64 4.32 -7.53
C ALA A 112 -1.87 4.04 -6.67
N GLU A 113 -3.04 4.59 -7.04
CA GLU A 113 -4.32 4.33 -6.36
C GLU A 113 -4.68 2.84 -6.41
N MET A 114 -4.49 2.19 -7.56
CA MET A 114 -4.68 0.74 -7.70
C MET A 114 -3.74 -0.06 -6.79
N MET A 115 -2.46 0.31 -6.72
CA MET A 115 -1.49 -0.36 -5.83
C MET A 115 -1.88 -0.20 -4.35
N LEU A 116 -2.42 0.96 -3.96
CA LEU A 116 -2.91 1.19 -2.60
C LEU A 116 -4.12 0.33 -2.27
N GLU A 117 -5.08 0.25 -3.20
CA GLU A 117 -6.25 -0.60 -3.04
C GLU A 117 -5.87 -2.09 -2.93
N GLN A 118 -4.94 -2.56 -3.77
CA GLN A 118 -4.42 -3.92 -3.70
C GLN A 118 -3.75 -4.22 -2.36
N SER A 119 -2.92 -3.29 -1.87
CA SER A 119 -2.26 -3.43 -0.56
C SER A 119 -3.26 -3.52 0.58
N ARG A 120 -4.30 -2.68 0.54
CA ARG A 120 -5.39 -2.68 1.51
C ARG A 120 -6.11 -4.02 1.54
N LEU A 121 -6.51 -4.53 0.37
CA LEU A 121 -7.16 -5.84 0.26
C LEU A 121 -6.28 -6.96 0.81
N MET A 122 -4.98 -6.94 0.49
CA MET A 122 -4.04 -7.94 1.01
C MET A 122 -3.89 -7.86 2.54
N HIS A 123 -3.84 -6.65 3.10
CA HIS A 123 -3.80 -6.46 4.56
C HIS A 123 -5.06 -6.98 5.25
N LEU A 124 -6.25 -6.74 4.68
CA LEU A 124 -7.52 -7.26 5.21
C LEU A 124 -7.55 -8.80 5.20
N LEU A 125 -7.12 -9.42 4.09
CA LEU A 125 -7.03 -10.89 3.99
C LEU A 125 -6.02 -11.48 4.98
N ALA A 126 -4.86 -10.83 5.14
CA ALA A 126 -3.84 -11.27 6.09
C ALA A 126 -4.31 -11.13 7.55
N GLN A 127 -5.11 -10.11 7.87
CA GLN A 127 -5.71 -9.95 9.20
C GLN A 127 -6.69 -11.09 9.53
N ASP A 128 -7.57 -11.48 8.59
CA ASP A 128 -8.48 -12.62 8.80
C ASP A 128 -7.69 -13.92 9.08
N SER A 129 -6.64 -14.18 8.29
CA SER A 129 -5.77 -15.33 8.50
C SER A 129 -5.10 -15.32 9.88
N ARG A 130 -4.56 -14.17 10.31
CA ARG A 130 -3.91 -14.03 11.62
C ARG A 130 -4.89 -14.24 12.77
N LEU A 131 -6.09 -13.68 12.69
CA LEU A 131 -7.12 -13.87 13.72
C LEU A 131 -7.53 -15.35 13.86
N ARG A 132 -7.61 -16.07 12.74
CA ARG A 132 -7.86 -17.53 12.75
C ARG A 132 -6.70 -18.30 13.34
N GLU A 133 -5.46 -17.95 13.00
CA GLU A 133 -4.26 -18.57 13.54
C GLU A 133 -4.15 -18.37 15.07
N GLU A 134 -4.37 -17.15 15.55
CA GLU A 134 -4.40 -16.86 16.98
C GLU A 134 -5.53 -17.62 17.70
N LEU A 135 -6.72 -17.72 17.09
CA LEU A 135 -7.80 -18.53 17.65
C LEU A 135 -7.36 -20.01 17.79
N VAL A 136 -6.75 -20.59 16.76
CA VAL A 136 -6.25 -21.97 16.79
C VAL A 136 -5.21 -22.15 17.90
N MET A 137 -4.24 -21.24 18.01
CA MET A 137 -3.22 -21.31 19.05
C MET A 137 -3.81 -21.21 20.46
N ASN A 138 -4.81 -20.36 20.67
CA ASN A 138 -5.52 -20.27 21.94
C ASN A 138 -6.33 -21.54 22.24
N LEU A 139 -7.00 -22.13 21.24
CA LEU A 139 -7.72 -23.40 21.40
C LEU A 139 -6.79 -24.57 21.76
N ILE A 140 -5.56 -24.59 21.23
CA ILE A 140 -4.56 -25.62 21.55
C ILE A 140 -4.03 -25.46 22.99
N GLN A 141 -3.85 -24.21 23.44
CA GLN A 141 -3.30 -23.92 24.78
C GLN A 141 -4.35 -23.96 25.89
N ALA A 142 -5.61 -23.71 25.57
CA ALA A 142 -6.68 -23.65 26.56
C ALA A 142 -7.00 -25.04 27.12
N GLU A 143 -7.08 -25.14 28.45
CA GLU A 143 -7.59 -26.34 29.13
C GLU A 143 -9.12 -26.49 28.95
N GLU A 144 -9.83 -25.37 28.86
CA GLU A 144 -11.28 -25.31 28.65
C GLU A 144 -11.68 -24.15 27.70
N ASN A 145 -12.77 -24.35 26.97
CA ASN A 145 -13.32 -23.31 26.09
C ASN A 145 -14.02 -22.22 26.90
N THR A 146 -13.35 -21.08 27.09
CA THR A 146 -13.96 -19.94 27.78
C THR A 146 -15.06 -19.28 26.93
N PRO A 147 -16.02 -18.57 27.55
CA PRO A 147 -17.04 -17.81 26.81
C PRO A 147 -16.44 -16.80 25.82
N ALA A 148 -15.32 -16.16 26.18
CA ALA A 148 -14.62 -15.22 25.32
C ALA A 148 -14.03 -15.89 24.07
N LEU A 149 -13.42 -17.07 24.23
CA LEU A 149 -12.89 -17.85 23.11
C LEU A 149 -14.02 -18.35 22.18
N THR A 150 -15.15 -18.73 22.76
CA THR A 150 -16.35 -19.16 22.03
C THR A 150 -16.96 -18.00 21.21
N GLU A 151 -17.07 -16.81 21.80
CA GLU A 151 -17.55 -15.61 21.11
C GLU A 151 -16.61 -15.22 19.96
N TRP A 152 -15.30 -15.31 20.17
CA TRP A 152 -14.31 -15.06 19.12
C TRP A 152 -14.45 -16.03 17.95
N ALA A 153 -14.55 -17.33 18.22
CA ALA A 153 -14.77 -18.34 17.18
C ALA A 153 -16.05 -18.06 16.36
N GLN A 154 -17.15 -17.71 17.03
CA GLN A 154 -18.40 -17.34 16.35
C GLN A 154 -18.25 -16.12 15.44
N ARG A 155 -17.50 -15.09 15.86
CA ARG A 155 -17.22 -13.90 15.02
C ARG A 155 -16.43 -14.25 13.75
N LEU A 156 -15.61 -15.30 13.79
CA LEU A 156 -14.90 -15.85 12.63
C LEU A 156 -15.72 -16.90 11.85
N GLY A 157 -16.98 -17.13 12.23
CA GLY A 157 -17.85 -18.12 11.58
C GLY A 157 -17.47 -19.57 11.89
N ILE A 158 -16.76 -19.82 12.99
CA ILE A 158 -16.29 -21.13 13.41
C ILE A 158 -17.16 -21.64 14.57
N ASP A 159 -17.91 -22.72 14.35
CA ASP A 159 -18.68 -23.38 15.41
C ASP A 159 -17.80 -24.38 16.18
N LEU A 160 -17.45 -24.09 17.43
CA LEU A 160 -16.64 -24.98 18.27
C LEU A 160 -17.34 -26.28 18.67
N ASN A 161 -18.68 -26.36 18.57
CA ASN A 161 -19.43 -27.58 18.89
C ASN A 161 -19.45 -28.60 17.74
N GLN A 162 -19.06 -28.17 16.54
CA GLN A 162 -18.92 -29.07 15.41
C GLN A 162 -17.72 -30.01 15.67
N PRO A 163 -17.91 -31.34 15.74
CA PRO A 163 -16.81 -32.27 15.93
C PRO A 163 -15.85 -32.21 14.74
N ARG A 164 -14.55 -32.08 15.04
CA ARG A 164 -13.47 -32.01 14.04
C ARG A 164 -12.43 -33.09 14.33
N VAL A 165 -11.82 -33.62 13.28
CA VAL A 165 -10.70 -34.57 13.36
C VAL A 165 -9.49 -33.92 12.70
N VAL A 166 -8.33 -34.00 13.35
CA VAL A 166 -7.05 -33.55 12.79
C VAL A 166 -6.32 -34.75 12.21
N ALA A 167 -5.82 -34.62 10.98
CA ALA A 167 -4.92 -35.58 10.36
C ALA A 167 -3.56 -34.90 10.11
N ILE A 168 -2.48 -35.54 10.56
CA ILE A 168 -1.10 -35.09 10.33
C ILE A 168 -0.48 -36.07 9.34
N VAL A 169 0.02 -35.56 8.23
CA VAL A 169 0.67 -36.36 7.18
C VAL A 169 2.14 -35.98 7.13
N GLU A 170 3.00 -36.93 7.48
CA GLU A 170 4.44 -36.82 7.24
C GLU A 170 4.72 -37.26 5.81
N VAL A 171 5.38 -36.40 5.03
CA VAL A 171 5.81 -36.73 3.68
C VAL A 171 7.29 -37.11 3.76
N ASP A 172 7.58 -38.41 3.69
CA ASP A 172 8.93 -38.91 3.53
C ASP A 172 9.43 -38.58 2.12
N SER A 173 10.37 -37.64 2.02
CA SER A 173 10.99 -37.25 0.75
C SER A 173 12.13 -38.20 0.33
N GLY A 174 12.20 -39.40 0.92
CA GLY A 174 13.06 -40.48 0.47
C GLY A 174 12.79 -40.90 -0.98
N GLN A 175 13.59 -40.35 -1.91
CA GLN A 175 13.86 -40.75 -3.31
C GLN A 175 13.30 -39.91 -4.47
N LEU A 176 12.74 -38.72 -4.27
CA LEU A 176 12.49 -37.80 -5.38
C LEU A 176 13.30 -36.52 -5.16
N GLY A 177 14.50 -36.50 -5.74
CA GLY A 177 15.27 -35.27 -5.89
C GLY A 177 14.37 -34.20 -6.50
N VAL A 178 14.42 -33.00 -5.92
CA VAL A 178 13.62 -31.81 -6.27
C VAL A 178 13.68 -31.49 -7.78
N ASP A 179 14.70 -31.98 -8.48
CA ASP A 179 14.89 -31.82 -9.92
C ASP A 179 13.93 -32.66 -10.79
N SER A 180 13.35 -33.76 -10.28
CA SER A 180 12.48 -34.64 -11.08
C SER A 180 11.04 -34.15 -11.22
N ALA A 181 10.54 -33.37 -10.25
CA ALA A 181 9.17 -32.84 -10.27
C ALA A 181 9.00 -31.63 -11.21
N MET A 182 10.11 -30.96 -11.59
CA MET A 182 10.09 -29.80 -12.48
C MET A 182 10.13 -30.16 -13.98
N ALA A 183 10.28 -31.44 -14.32
CA ALA A 183 10.33 -31.89 -15.71
C ALA A 183 8.95 -32.27 -16.30
N GLU A 184 7.89 -32.29 -15.48
CA GLU A 184 6.51 -32.60 -15.90
C GLU A 184 5.54 -31.40 -15.84
N LEU A 185 6.06 -30.17 -15.70
CA LEU A 185 5.31 -28.91 -15.86
C LEU A 185 5.83 -28.12 -17.07
#